data_AF-X1NN63-F1
#
_entry.id   AF-X1NN63-F1
#
_cell.length_a   1.000
_cell.length_b   1.000
_cell.length_c   1.000
_cell.angle_alpha   90.00
_cell.angle_beta   90.00
_cell.angle_gamma   90.00
#
_symmetry.space_group_name_H-M   'P 1'
#
loop_
_entity.id
_entity.type
_entity.pdbx_description
1 polymer ?
#
loop_
_entity_poly.entity_id
_entity_poly.type
_entity_poly.pdbx_seq_one_letter_code
_entity_poly.pdbx_strand_id
1 'polypeptide(L)'
;MENDDIERIGRLILASKYVVSLTGAGISMESGIRPFCGPGGLWSEYGEPPMDGYQRFLAALKASWERRVKREGYTGELYKGNSTG
;
A
#
# COMPACT_ATOMS: atom_id res chain seq x y z
N MET A 1 24.96 3.59 17.79
CA MET A 1 23.68 2.96 18.12
C MET A 1 22.83 2.70 16.88
N GLU A 2 22.48 3.70 16.04
CA GLU A 2 21.66 3.46 14.83
C GLU A 2 22.41 2.69 13.71
N ASN A 3 23.73 2.87 13.59
CA ASN A 3 24.53 2.17 12.59
C ASN A 3 24.85 0.71 12.98
N ASP A 4 24.83 0.39 14.28
CA ASP A 4 25.20 -0.93 14.79
C ASP A 4 24.15 -2.01 14.44
N ASP A 5 22.87 -1.62 14.40
CA ASP A 5 21.76 -2.50 14.05
C ASP A 5 21.75 -2.83 12.55
N ILE A 6 22.04 -1.84 11.69
CA ILE A 6 22.15 -2.05 10.24
C ILE A 6 23.29 -3.04 9.94
N GLU A 7 24.47 -2.84 10.54
CA GLU A 7 25.59 -3.76 10.38
C GLU A 7 25.28 -5.16 10.93
N ARG A 8 24.58 -5.24 12.06
CA ARG A 8 24.13 -6.51 12.65
C ARG A 8 23.19 -7.26 11.72
N ILE A 9 22.20 -6.58 11.14
CA ILE A 9 21.28 -7.16 10.16
C ILE A 9 22.05 -7.64 8.93
N GLY A 10 23.00 -6.84 8.43
CA GLY A 10 23.86 -7.24 7.31
C GLY A 10 24.60 -8.55 7.56
N ARG A 11 25.21 -8.70 8.74
CA ARG A 11 25.88 -9.96 9.14
C ARG A 11 24.90 -11.14 9.21
N LEU A 12 23.71 -10.93 9.76
CA LEU A 12 22.68 -11.98 9.85
C LEU A 12 22.18 -12.42 8.46
N ILE A 13 21.97 -11.47 7.55
CA ILE A 13 21.58 -11.76 6.16
C ILE A 13 22.67 -12.57 5.45
N LEU A 14 23.94 -12.17 5.55
CA LEU A 14 25.06 -12.87 4.90
C LEU A 14 25.29 -14.29 5.43
N ALA A 15 25.02 -14.54 6.71
CA ALA A 15 25.13 -15.87 7.32
C ALA A 15 23.92 -16.78 7.06
N SER A 16 22.80 -16.23 6.58
CA SER A 16 21.56 -16.96 6.38
C SER A 16 21.57 -17.75 5.08
N LYS A 17 21.13 -19.02 5.14
CA LYS A 17 20.93 -19.85 3.94
C LYS A 17 19.69 -19.48 3.15
N TYR A 18 18.69 -18.89 3.82
CA TYR A 18 17.42 -18.50 3.23
C TYR A 18 16.82 -17.34 4.01
N VAL A 19 16.62 -16.20 3.34
CA VAL A 19 16.08 -14.98 3.95
C VAL A 19 14.67 -14.74 3.44
N VAL A 20 13.75 -14.40 4.36
CA VAL A 20 12.37 -14.03 4.06
C VAL A 20 12.12 -12.62 4.57
N SER A 21 11.50 -11.78 3.74
CA SER A 21 11.07 -10.44 4.12
C SER A 21 9.54 -10.37 4.08
N LEU A 22 8.94 -9.83 5.14
CA LEU A 22 7.52 -9.49 5.18
C LEU A 22 7.39 -7.98 4.94
N THR A 23 6.75 -7.62 3.83
CA THR A 23 6.58 -6.22 3.42
C THR A 23 5.12 -5.78 3.59
N GLY A 24 4.93 -4.54 4.04
CA GLY A 24 3.64 -3.85 4.03
C GLY A 24 3.67 -2.61 3.13
N ALA A 25 2.59 -1.83 3.15
CA ALA A 25 2.47 -0.61 2.33
C ALA A 25 3.59 0.42 2.55
N GLY A 26 4.26 0.37 3.71
CA GLY A 26 5.39 1.24 4.05
C GLY A 26 6.52 1.22 3.02
N ILE A 27 6.82 0.06 2.42
CA ILE A 27 7.91 -0.07 1.43
C ILE A 27 7.60 0.70 0.13
N SER A 28 6.33 1.01 -0.14
CA SER A 28 5.88 1.68 -1.37
C SER A 28 5.68 3.19 -1.20
N MET A 29 5.77 3.71 0.04
CA MET A 29 5.55 5.14 0.30
C MET A 29 6.60 6.02 -0.37
N GLU A 30 7.86 5.59 -0.36
CA GLU A 30 8.95 6.31 -1.04
C GLU A 30 8.81 6.29 -2.57
N SER A 31 8.01 5.37 -3.12
CA SER A 31 7.64 5.32 -4.53
C SER A 31 6.35 6.10 -4.85
N GLY A 32 5.87 6.93 -3.91
CA GLY A 32 4.68 7.76 -4.10
C GLY A 32 3.35 7.04 -3.94
N ILE A 33 3.35 5.76 -3.53
CA ILE A 33 2.11 5.00 -3.29
C ILE A 33 1.72 5.16 -1.82
N ARG A 34 0.62 5.88 -1.57
CA ARG A 34 0.12 6.11 -0.22
C ARG A 34 -0.40 4.82 0.43
N PRO A 35 -0.25 4.65 1.75
CA PRO A 35 -0.82 3.52 2.46
C PRO A 35 -2.35 3.67 2.57
N PHE A 36 -3.04 2.56 2.82
CA PHE A 36 -4.48 2.60 3.10
C PHE A 36 -4.77 3.14 4.51
N CYS A 37 -4.03 2.68 5.51
CA CYS A 37 -4.24 3.00 6.92
C CYS A 37 -3.13 3.89 7.49
N GLY A 38 -3.38 4.47 8.67
CA GLY A 38 -2.39 5.22 9.45
C GLY A 38 -2.28 6.70 9.06
N PRO A 39 -1.29 7.43 9.62
CA PRO A 39 -1.07 8.84 9.31
C PRO A 39 -0.81 9.05 7.81
N GLY A 40 -1.57 9.94 7.18
CA GLY A 40 -1.50 10.18 5.73
C GLY A 40 -2.09 9.07 4.85
N GLY A 41 -2.71 8.05 5.46
CA GLY A 41 -3.36 6.96 4.75
C GLY A 41 -4.69 7.35 4.13
N LEU A 42 -5.07 6.65 3.05
CA LEU A 42 -6.26 6.95 2.26
C LEU A 42 -7.57 6.83 3.06
N TRP A 43 -7.70 5.85 3.95
CA TRP A 43 -8.92 5.68 4.74
C TRP A 43 -9.07 6.70 5.86
N SER A 44 -7.96 7.33 6.27
CA SER A 44 -7.99 8.46 7.21
C SER A 44 -8.58 9.72 6.54
N GLU A 45 -8.39 9.89 5.23
CA GLU A 45 -8.87 11.05 4.45
C GLU A 45 -10.25 10.81 3.81
N TYR A 46 -10.48 9.62 3.25
CA TYR A 46 -11.70 9.28 2.49
C TYR A 46 -12.72 8.45 3.29
N GLY A 47 -12.40 8.11 4.54
CA GLY A 47 -13.19 7.22 5.38
C GLY A 47 -12.87 5.74 5.15
N GLU A 48 -13.03 4.95 6.21
CA GLU A 48 -12.86 3.50 6.15
C GLU A 48 -14.00 2.87 5.33
N PRO A 49 -13.69 1.97 4.38
CA PRO A 49 -14.72 1.29 3.60
C PRO A 49 -15.59 0.41 4.51
N PRO A 50 -16.85 0.17 4.12
CA PRO A 50 -17.71 -0.74 4.87
C PRO A 50 -17.23 -2.18 4.74
N MET A 51 -17.50 -2.99 5.77
CA MET A 51 -17.04 -4.39 5.87
C MET A 51 -17.71 -5.34 4.86
N ASP A 52 -18.75 -4.89 4.14
CA ASP A 52 -19.46 -5.62 3.09
C ASP A 52 -18.89 -5.38 1.67
N GLY A 53 -17.65 -4.88 1.58
CA GLY A 53 -17.02 -4.50 0.31
C GLY A 53 -16.98 -5.63 -0.74
N TYR A 54 -16.82 -6.88 -0.32
CA TYR A 54 -16.85 -8.04 -1.22
C TYR A 54 -18.25 -8.28 -1.81
N GLN A 55 -19.29 -8.22 -0.99
CA GLN A 55 -20.68 -8.38 -1.42
C GLN A 55 -21.08 -7.25 -2.38
N ARG A 56 -20.71 -6.00 -2.08
CA ARG A 56 -20.94 -4.85 -2.96
C ARG A 56 -20.22 -4.99 -4.29
N PHE A 57 -18.99 -5.52 -4.28
CA PHE A 57 -18.25 -5.79 -5.51
C PHE A 57 -18.96 -6.85 -6.37
N LEU A 58 -19.41 -7.96 -5.78
CA LEU A 58 -20.15 -8.99 -6.51
C LEU A 58 -21.49 -8.49 -7.06
N ALA A 59 -22.23 -7.69 -6.28
CA ALA A 59 -23.50 -7.12 -6.71
C ALA A 59 -23.37 -6.19 -7.93
N ALA A 60 -22.18 -5.62 -8.17
CA ALA A 60 -21.92 -4.68 -9.26
C ALA A 60 -20.51 -4.87 -9.86
N LEU A 61 -20.19 -6.06 -10.35
CA LEU A 61 -18.83 -6.44 -10.78
C LEU A 61 -18.26 -5.51 -11.86
N LYS A 62 -18.96 -5.37 -12.98
CA LYS A 62 -18.54 -4.52 -14.11
C LYS A 62 -18.42 -3.05 -13.69
N ALA A 63 -19.46 -2.52 -13.06
CA ALA A 63 -19.46 -1.13 -12.59
C ALA A 63 -18.34 -0.86 -11.57
N SER A 64 -18.02 -1.81 -10.69
CA SER A 64 -16.92 -1.67 -9.74
C SER A 64 -15.55 -1.59 -10.42
N TRP A 65 -15.33 -2.33 -11.50
CA TRP A 65 -14.13 -2.18 -12.33
C TRP A 65 -14.11 -0.85 -13.09
N GLU A 66 -15.23 -0.46 -13.69
CA GLU A 66 -15.35 0.81 -14.41
C GLU A 66 -15.04 2.00 -13.50
N ARG A 67 -15.54 2.01 -12.26
CA ARG A 67 -15.23 3.05 -11.27
C ARG A 67 -13.73 3.11 -10.91
N ARG A 68 -13.05 1.96 -10.82
CA ARG A 68 -11.60 1.89 -10.58
C ARG A 68 -10.80 2.42 -11.77
N VAL A 69 -11.21 2.08 -13.00
CA VAL A 69 -10.58 2.59 -14.24
C VAL A 69 -10.78 4.10 -14.36
N LYS A 70 -11.99 4.60 -14.04
CA LYS A 70 -12.31 6.03 -13.97
C LYS A 70 -11.68 6.75 -12.78
N ARG A 71 -11.01 6.01 -11.88
CA ARG A 71 -10.29 6.54 -10.72
C ARG A 71 -11.18 7.32 -9.75
N GLU A 72 -12.41 6.84 -9.54
CA GLU A 72 -13.38 7.48 -8.64
C GLU A 72 -12.99 7.30 -7.15
N GLY A 73 -13.29 8.32 -6.33
CA GLY A 73 -12.97 8.31 -4.90
C GLY A 73 -11.46 8.25 -4.63
N TYR A 74 -11.05 7.54 -3.56
CA TYR A 74 -9.62 7.41 -3.20
C TYR A 74 -8.79 6.69 -4.28
N THR A 75 -9.41 6.01 -5.25
CA THR A 75 -8.65 5.31 -6.29
C THR A 75 -7.88 6.27 -7.19
N GLY A 76 -8.34 7.51 -7.36
CA GLY A 76 -7.54 8.55 -8.02
C GLY A 76 -6.22 8.82 -7.33
N GLU A 77 -6.22 8.88 -6.00
CA GLU A 77 -5.03 9.12 -5.19
C GLU A 77 -4.04 7.95 -5.22
N LEU A 78 -4.54 6.71 -5.28
CA LEU A 78 -3.70 5.52 -5.43
C LEU A 78 -2.85 5.55 -6.71
N TYR A 79 -3.41 6.08 -7.80
CA TYR A 79 -2.76 6.08 -9.12
C TYR A 79 -2.07 7.40 -9.47
N LYS A 80 -2.06 8.40 -8.56
CA LYS A 80 -1.34 9.68 -8.74
C LYS A 80 0.16 9.58 -8.49
N GLY A 81 0.66 8.46 -7.95
CA GLY A 81 2.05 8.28 -7.54
C GLY A 81 3.13 8.28 -8.63
N ASN A 82 2.90 8.84 -9.83
CA ASN A 82 3.94 9.05 -10.86
C ASN A 82 3.51 10.02 -11.99
N SER A 83 2.89 11.17 -11.68
CA SER A 83 2.52 12.18 -12.69
C SER A 83 3.38 13.45 -12.71
N THR A 84 4.59 13.40 -12.15
CA THR A 84 5.63 14.43 -12.37
C THR A 84 6.84 13.78 -12.99
N GLY A 85 6.80 13.67 -14.31
CA GLY A 85 7.92 13.41 -15.22
C GLY A 85 7.70 14.25 -16.47
#